data_AF-A0A956K0B2-F1
#
_entry.id   AF-A0A956K0B2-F1
#
_cell.length_a   1.000
_cell.length_b   1.000
_cell.length_c   1.000
_cell.angle_alpha   90.00
_cell.angle_beta   90.00
_cell.angle_gamma   90.00
#
_symmetry.space_group_name_H-M   'P 1'
#
loop_
_entity.id
_entity.type
_entity.pdbx_description
1 polymer ?
#
loop_
_entity_poly.entity_id
_entity_poly.type
_entity_poly.pdbx_seq_one_letter_code
_entity_poly.pdbx_strand_id
1 'polypeptide(L)'
;MSDARTRTLERSDTASAALLAARLRAGEVSRERVAYAAALGHPVALAVVEPSALPGTHRAQAERGCEILGHVGSVRWACDLEEAALAEHWRSDDTRPAEAIAAARAWAECPCEEHQEAARAATRAAWAASEAEAEAEAEAEAEAEAAAAAEAQAAAGQRRRGAVSPPRCAAR
;
A
#
# COMPACT_ATOMS: atom_id res chain seq x y z
N MET A 1 11.51 -42.69 -21.87
CA MET A 1 12.60 -41.83 -21.37
C MET A 1 12.13 -40.78 -20.34
N SER A 2 11.05 -41.00 -19.55
CA SER A 2 10.25 -39.85 -19.08
C SER A 2 10.16 -39.58 -17.56
N ASP A 3 10.67 -40.43 -16.68
CA ASP A 3 10.37 -40.30 -15.23
C ASP A 3 11.59 -39.97 -14.36
N ALA A 4 12.73 -40.63 -14.61
CA ALA A 4 13.94 -40.42 -13.84
C ALA A 4 14.59 -39.04 -14.08
N ARG A 5 14.47 -38.50 -15.32
CA ARG A 5 15.01 -37.19 -15.67
C ARG A 5 14.21 -36.07 -15.00
N THR A 6 12.89 -36.21 -14.94
CA THR A 6 11.97 -35.29 -14.25
C THR A 6 12.25 -35.26 -12.74
N ARG A 7 12.39 -36.43 -12.09
CA ARG A 7 12.77 -36.52 -10.67
C ARG A 7 14.17 -35.99 -10.35
N THR A 8 15.07 -35.96 -11.34
CA THR A 8 16.42 -35.39 -11.17
C THR A 8 16.39 -33.87 -11.32
N LEU A 9 15.51 -33.34 -12.17
CA LEU A 9 15.29 -31.91 -12.33
C LEU A 9 14.51 -31.30 -11.14
N GLU A 10 13.77 -32.09 -10.37
CA GLU A 10 13.07 -31.59 -9.17
C GLU A 10 14.00 -31.28 -7.97
N ARG A 11 15.30 -31.60 -8.05
CA ARG A 11 16.25 -31.46 -6.93
C ARG A 11 17.09 -30.17 -6.94
N SER A 12 16.96 -29.31 -7.95
CA SER A 12 17.60 -28.00 -7.95
C SER A 12 16.62 -26.91 -8.38
N ASP A 13 16.73 -25.72 -7.80
CA ASP A 13 15.87 -24.57 -8.13
C ASP A 13 15.93 -24.22 -9.62
N THR A 14 17.09 -24.39 -10.25
CA THR A 14 17.30 -24.19 -11.69
C THR A 14 16.43 -25.12 -12.53
N ALA A 15 16.29 -26.35 -12.07
CA ALA A 15 15.60 -27.39 -12.80
C ALA A 15 14.09 -27.40 -12.52
N SER A 16 13.69 -26.98 -11.31
CA SER A 16 12.33 -26.54 -11.01
C SER A 16 11.91 -25.35 -11.87
N ALA A 17 12.80 -24.39 -12.13
CA ALA A 17 12.51 -23.22 -12.97
C ALA A 17 12.34 -23.63 -14.44
N ALA A 18 13.20 -24.52 -14.94
CA ALA A 18 13.07 -25.08 -16.28
C ALA A 18 11.74 -25.84 -16.47
N LEU A 19 11.32 -26.61 -15.46
CA LEU A 19 10.03 -27.30 -15.46
C LEU A 19 8.87 -26.30 -15.47
N LEU A 20 8.89 -25.30 -14.60
CA LEU A 20 7.85 -24.26 -14.55
C LEU A 20 7.72 -23.51 -15.89
N ALA A 21 8.84 -23.14 -16.50
CA ALA A 21 8.87 -22.52 -17.83
C ALA A 21 8.30 -23.43 -18.93
N ALA A 22 8.54 -24.75 -18.84
CA ALA A 22 7.96 -25.71 -19.77
C ALA A 22 6.43 -25.82 -19.62
N ARG A 23 5.93 -25.87 -18.38
CA ARG A 23 4.49 -25.93 -18.08
C ARG A 23 3.77 -24.65 -18.49
N LEU A 24 4.42 -23.50 -18.33
CA LEU A 24 3.94 -22.21 -18.83
C LEU A 24 3.77 -22.23 -20.37
N ARG A 25 4.79 -22.70 -21.11
CA ARG A 25 4.71 -22.82 -22.58
C ARG A 25 3.65 -23.81 -23.05
N ALA A 26 3.42 -24.87 -22.28
CA ALA A 26 2.38 -25.86 -22.55
C ALA A 26 0.96 -25.37 -22.20
N GLY A 27 0.81 -24.21 -21.56
CA GLY A 27 -0.48 -23.67 -21.13
C GLY A 27 -1.08 -24.37 -19.90
N GLU A 28 -0.32 -25.22 -19.22
CA GLU A 28 -0.76 -25.93 -18.01
C GLU A 28 -0.86 -25.01 -16.78
N VAL A 29 -0.09 -23.92 -16.79
CA VAL A 29 -0.10 -22.87 -15.77
C VAL A 29 -0.21 -21.53 -16.48
N SER A 30 -1.08 -20.63 -15.98
CA SER A 30 -1.21 -19.30 -16.56
C SER A 30 -0.03 -18.40 -16.19
N ARG A 31 0.37 -17.52 -17.11
CA ARG A 31 1.42 -16.50 -16.86
C ARG A 31 1.08 -15.62 -15.66
N GLU A 32 -0.20 -15.30 -15.52
CA GLU A 32 -0.75 -14.55 -14.39
C GLU A 32 -0.46 -15.25 -13.06
N ARG A 33 -0.73 -16.55 -12.93
CA ARG A 33 -0.47 -17.30 -11.69
C ARG A 33 1.02 -17.36 -11.35
N VAL A 34 1.89 -17.51 -12.35
CA VAL A 34 3.34 -17.49 -12.12
C VAL A 34 3.82 -16.10 -11.69
N ALA A 35 3.27 -15.03 -12.28
CA ALA A 35 3.60 -13.66 -11.89
C ALA A 35 3.21 -13.36 -10.44
N TYR A 36 2.02 -13.79 -9.98
CA TYR A 36 1.62 -13.65 -8.58
C TYR A 36 2.49 -14.50 -7.63
N ALA A 37 2.87 -15.72 -8.03
CA ALA A 37 3.80 -16.53 -7.23
C ALA A 37 5.18 -15.87 -7.11
N ALA A 38 5.65 -15.21 -8.18
CA ALA A 38 6.89 -14.43 -8.16
C ALA A 38 6.77 -13.19 -7.25
N ALA A 39 5.63 -12.49 -7.30
CA ALA A 39 5.35 -11.35 -6.41
C ALA A 39 5.33 -11.75 -4.93
N LEU A 40 4.96 -13.00 -4.62
CA LEU A 40 5.03 -13.60 -3.28
C LEU A 40 6.43 -14.14 -2.91
N GLY A 41 7.46 -13.85 -3.69
CA GLY A 41 8.83 -14.25 -3.40
C GLY A 41 9.15 -15.72 -3.70
N HIS A 42 8.32 -16.44 -4.46
CA HIS A 42 8.61 -17.84 -4.79
C HIS A 42 9.87 -17.92 -5.69
N PRO A 43 10.98 -18.53 -5.25
CA PRO A 43 12.28 -18.41 -5.93
C PRO A 43 12.26 -18.97 -7.36
N VAL A 44 11.54 -20.07 -7.57
CA VAL A 44 11.37 -20.67 -8.90
C VAL A 44 10.56 -19.79 -9.84
N ALA A 45 9.58 -19.03 -9.34
CA ALA A 45 8.76 -18.15 -10.15
C ALA A 45 9.51 -16.86 -10.51
N LEU A 46 10.29 -16.32 -9.55
CA LEU A 46 11.21 -15.20 -9.78
C LEU A 46 12.25 -15.50 -10.88
N ALA A 47 12.70 -16.75 -10.98
CA ALA A 47 13.63 -17.17 -12.02
C ALA A 47 13.00 -17.25 -13.43
N VAL A 48 11.67 -17.22 -13.55
CA VAL A 48 10.93 -17.43 -14.81
C VAL A 48 10.21 -16.16 -15.28
N VAL A 49 9.90 -15.23 -14.38
CA VAL A 49 9.11 -14.03 -14.65
C VAL A 49 10.02 -12.81 -14.71
N GLU A 50 9.90 -12.01 -15.76
CA GLU A 50 10.57 -10.71 -15.83
C GLU A 50 9.95 -9.70 -14.85
N PRO A 51 10.73 -8.78 -14.25
CA PRO A 51 10.21 -7.81 -13.29
C PRO A 51 9.03 -6.98 -13.81
N SER A 52 9.01 -6.65 -15.10
CA SER A 52 7.94 -5.91 -15.79
C SER A 52 6.62 -6.69 -15.90
N ALA A 53 6.66 -8.01 -15.70
CA ALA A 53 5.49 -8.88 -15.71
C ALA A 53 4.90 -9.12 -14.31
N LEU A 54 5.49 -8.54 -13.26
CA LEU A 54 4.92 -8.58 -11.92
C LEU A 54 3.63 -7.75 -11.88
N PRO A 55 2.59 -8.21 -11.16
CA PRO A 55 1.38 -7.43 -10.96
C PRO A 55 1.74 -6.12 -10.24
N GLY A 56 1.17 -5.02 -10.71
CA GLY A 56 1.27 -3.73 -10.02
C GLY A 56 0.41 -3.68 -8.76
N THR A 57 0.44 -2.54 -8.10
CA THR A 57 -0.23 -2.31 -6.81
C THR A 57 -1.65 -1.74 -6.95
N HIS A 58 -2.19 -1.65 -8.18
CA HIS A 58 -3.51 -1.08 -8.40
C HIS A 58 -4.61 -1.99 -7.81
N ARG A 59 -5.66 -1.41 -7.23
CA ARG A 59 -6.76 -2.13 -6.56
C ARG A 59 -7.34 -3.31 -7.37
N ALA A 60 -7.54 -3.14 -8.67
CA ALA A 60 -8.05 -4.20 -9.55
C ALA A 60 -7.10 -5.43 -9.63
N GLN A 61 -5.78 -5.22 -9.51
CA GLN A 61 -4.79 -6.30 -9.42
C GLN A 61 -4.80 -6.92 -8.01
N ALA A 62 -5.02 -6.13 -6.95
CA ALA A 62 -5.23 -6.64 -5.60
C ALA A 62 -6.39 -7.66 -5.53
N GLU A 63 -7.54 -7.29 -6.08
CA GLU A 63 -8.74 -8.13 -6.14
C GLU A 63 -8.50 -9.41 -6.98
N ARG A 64 -7.81 -9.27 -8.11
CA ARG A 64 -7.44 -10.41 -8.96
C ARG A 64 -6.46 -11.37 -8.29
N GLY A 65 -5.53 -10.84 -7.49
CA GLY A 65 -4.64 -11.65 -6.64
C GLY A 65 -5.41 -12.55 -5.68
N CYS A 66 -6.49 -12.04 -5.07
CA CYS A 66 -7.39 -12.82 -4.19
C CYS A 66 -8.03 -14.02 -4.88
N GLU A 67 -8.48 -13.86 -6.12
CA GLU A 67 -9.07 -14.97 -6.89
C GLU A 67 -8.05 -16.06 -7.19
N ILE A 68 -6.78 -15.69 -7.42
CA ILE A 68 -5.74 -16.60 -7.91
C ILE A 68 -4.97 -17.29 -6.79
N LEU A 69 -4.65 -16.55 -5.73
CA LEU A 69 -3.81 -16.97 -4.61
C LEU A 69 -4.63 -17.53 -3.44
N GLY A 70 -5.94 -17.23 -3.40
CA GLY A 70 -6.77 -17.48 -2.24
C GLY A 70 -6.47 -16.50 -1.10
N HIS A 71 -7.31 -16.57 -0.05
CA HIS A 71 -7.34 -15.56 1.00
C HIS A 71 -6.00 -15.38 1.74
N VAL A 72 -5.33 -16.48 2.10
CA VAL A 72 -4.04 -16.45 2.80
C VAL A 72 -2.92 -15.87 1.93
N GLY A 73 -2.86 -16.27 0.65
CA GLY A 73 -1.84 -15.78 -0.27
C GLY A 73 -1.97 -14.28 -0.52
N SER A 74 -3.20 -13.77 -0.62
CA SER A 74 -3.41 -12.33 -0.77
C SER A 74 -3.02 -11.51 0.45
N VAL A 75 -3.25 -12.02 1.66
CA VAL A 75 -2.81 -11.31 2.86
C VAL A 75 -1.28 -11.24 2.92
N ARG A 76 -0.57 -12.30 2.54
CA ARG A 76 0.91 -12.26 2.46
C ARG A 76 1.39 -11.20 1.47
N TRP A 77 0.81 -11.18 0.27
CA TRP A 77 1.16 -10.19 -0.74
C TRP A 77 0.88 -8.77 -0.28
N ALA A 78 -0.29 -8.53 0.33
CA ALA A 78 -0.63 -7.22 0.90
C ALA A 78 0.37 -6.81 1.98
N CYS A 79 0.76 -7.72 2.88
CA CYS A 79 1.78 -7.43 3.90
C CYS A 79 3.12 -7.03 3.28
N ASP A 80 3.58 -7.72 2.23
CA ASP A 80 4.84 -7.39 1.55
C ASP A 80 4.79 -6.00 0.89
N LEU A 81 3.65 -5.65 0.27
CA LEU A 81 3.46 -4.33 -0.35
C LEU A 81 3.41 -3.20 0.68
N GLU A 82 2.63 -3.38 1.75
CA GLU A 82 2.47 -2.37 2.81
C GLU A 82 3.77 -2.18 3.60
N GLU A 83 4.55 -3.24 3.82
CA GLU A 83 5.84 -3.13 4.49
C GLU A 83 6.85 -2.33 3.66
N ALA A 84 6.86 -2.53 2.34
CA ALA A 84 7.67 -1.72 1.43
C ALA A 84 7.21 -0.24 1.43
N ALA A 85 5.90 0.01 1.41
CA ALA A 85 5.36 1.36 1.45
C ALA A 85 5.66 2.07 2.78
N LEU A 86 5.54 1.37 3.92
CA LEU A 86 5.91 1.90 5.23
C LEU A 86 7.40 2.26 5.29
N ALA A 87 8.27 1.39 4.79
CA ALA A 87 9.71 1.65 4.79
C ALA A 87 10.10 2.89 3.96
N GLU A 88 9.37 3.18 2.88
CA GLU A 88 9.66 4.32 2.00
C GLU A 88 9.03 5.63 2.48
N HIS A 89 7.80 5.58 3.01
CA HIS A 89 6.97 6.76 3.21
C HIS A 89 6.62 7.07 4.67
N TRP A 90 6.79 6.12 5.60
CA TRP A 90 6.39 6.32 6.98
C TRP A 90 7.53 6.93 7.82
N ARG A 91 7.27 8.11 8.39
CA ARG A 91 8.22 8.83 9.26
C ARG A 91 7.68 9.12 10.66
N SER A 92 6.50 8.58 10.98
CA SER A 92 5.84 8.75 12.27
C SER A 92 6.38 7.72 13.27
N ASP A 93 6.42 8.11 14.55
CA ASP A 93 6.70 7.19 15.67
C ASP A 93 5.52 6.22 15.95
N ASP A 94 4.43 6.35 15.20
CA ASP A 94 3.30 5.43 15.28
C ASP A 94 3.66 4.02 14.79
N THR A 95 3.65 3.06 15.72
CA THR A 95 3.94 1.64 15.46
C THR A 95 2.73 0.85 14.98
N ARG A 96 1.51 1.40 15.09
CA ARG A 96 0.26 0.66 14.81
C ARG A 96 0.19 0.09 13.39
N PRO A 97 0.63 0.79 12.32
CA PRO A 97 0.67 0.20 10.99
C PRO A 97 1.59 -1.03 10.90
N ALA A 98 2.78 -0.96 11.49
CA ALA A 98 3.72 -2.08 11.52
C ALA A 98 3.17 -3.27 12.34
N GLU A 99 2.51 -2.99 13.47
CA GLU A 99 1.85 -4.01 14.28
C GLU A 99 0.69 -4.69 13.53
N ALA A 100 -0.09 -3.95 12.75
CA ALA A 100 -1.15 -4.50 11.92
C ALA A 100 -0.62 -5.45 10.84
N ILE A 101 0.49 -5.09 10.17
CA ILE A 101 1.16 -5.96 9.20
C ILE A 101 1.69 -7.23 9.89
N ALA A 102 2.36 -7.09 11.04
CA ALA A 102 2.90 -8.22 11.79
C ALA A 102 1.79 -9.20 12.21
N ALA A 103 0.65 -8.70 12.70
CA ALA A 103 -0.49 -9.53 13.08
C ALA A 103 -1.13 -10.23 11.87
N ALA A 104 -1.23 -9.54 10.72
CA ALA A 104 -1.72 -10.13 9.48
C ALA A 104 -0.78 -11.24 8.95
N ARG A 105 0.54 -11.06 9.05
CA ARG A 105 1.52 -12.10 8.72
C ARG A 105 1.37 -13.32 9.64
N ALA A 106 1.24 -13.12 10.95
CA ALA A 106 1.05 -14.20 11.91
C ALA A 106 -0.21 -15.04 11.58
N TRP A 107 -1.32 -14.39 11.22
CA TRP A 107 -2.51 -15.07 10.74
C TRP A 107 -2.27 -15.82 9.42
N ALA A 108 -1.51 -15.24 8.48
CA ALA A 108 -1.20 -15.91 7.23
C ALA A 108 -0.26 -17.13 7.40
N GLU A 109 0.49 -17.20 8.50
CA GLU A 109 1.27 -18.39 8.90
C GLU A 109 0.39 -19.41 9.64
N CYS A 110 -0.52 -18.96 10.49
CA CYS A 110 -1.45 -19.78 11.25
C CYS A 110 -2.89 -19.23 11.16
N PRO A 111 -3.72 -19.67 10.20
CA PRO A 111 -5.04 -19.10 9.93
C PRO A 111 -6.12 -19.61 10.89
N CYS A 112 -5.85 -19.60 12.20
CA CYS A 112 -6.84 -19.89 13.24
C CYS A 112 -7.62 -18.63 13.65
N GLU A 113 -8.73 -18.83 14.37
CA GLU A 113 -9.64 -17.76 14.81
C GLU A 113 -8.93 -16.74 15.70
N GLU A 114 -8.09 -17.19 16.64
CA GLU A 114 -7.32 -16.32 17.55
C GLU A 114 -6.42 -15.33 16.78
N HIS A 115 -5.61 -15.82 15.83
CA HIS A 115 -4.78 -14.94 15.01
C HIS A 115 -5.62 -14.05 14.09
N GLN A 116 -6.78 -14.53 13.64
CA GLN A 116 -7.69 -13.70 12.82
C GLN A 116 -8.24 -12.54 13.63
N GLU A 117 -8.65 -12.77 14.87
CA GLU A 117 -9.14 -11.74 15.78
C GLU A 117 -8.05 -10.73 16.12
N ALA A 118 -6.83 -11.21 16.40
CA ALA A 118 -5.67 -10.35 16.65
C ALA A 118 -5.34 -9.46 15.44
N ALA A 119 -5.29 -10.04 14.24
CA ALA A 119 -5.07 -9.29 13.00
C ALA A 119 -6.16 -8.22 12.80
N ARG A 120 -7.43 -8.60 12.95
CA ARG A 120 -8.56 -7.64 12.82
C ARG A 120 -8.49 -6.53 13.86
N ALA A 121 -8.11 -6.83 15.10
CA ALA A 121 -7.99 -5.83 16.16
C ALA A 121 -6.88 -4.82 15.85
N ALA A 122 -5.70 -5.31 15.45
CA ALA A 122 -4.58 -4.46 15.07
C ALA A 122 -4.90 -3.59 13.85
N THR A 123 -5.52 -4.16 12.81
CA THR A 123 -5.97 -3.39 11.63
C THR A 123 -6.96 -2.29 11.99
N ARG A 124 -7.95 -2.57 12.86
CA ARG A 124 -8.91 -1.54 13.30
C ARG A 124 -8.24 -0.42 14.09
N ALA A 125 -7.27 -0.76 14.94
CA ALA A 125 -6.52 0.23 15.71
C ALA A 125 -5.68 1.14 14.81
N ALA A 126 -5.00 0.58 13.80
CA ALA A 126 -4.25 1.34 12.81
C ALA A 126 -5.17 2.22 11.93
N TRP A 127 -6.35 1.72 11.55
CA TRP A 127 -7.32 2.50 10.78
C TRP A 127 -7.85 3.69 11.58
N ALA A 128 -8.32 3.46 12.82
CA ALA A 128 -8.85 4.51 13.67
C ALA A 128 -7.80 5.60 13.98
N ALA A 129 -6.52 5.20 14.08
CA ALA A 129 -5.41 6.13 14.20
C ALA A 129 -5.26 7.06 12.98
N SER A 130 -5.27 6.45 11.79
CA SER A 130 -5.13 7.16 10.52
C SER A 130 -6.30 8.12 10.28
N GLU A 131 -7.53 7.72 10.62
CA GLU A 131 -8.71 8.61 10.56
C GLU A 131 -8.58 9.81 11.51
N ALA A 132 -8.14 9.58 12.76
CA ALA A 132 -7.96 10.65 13.73
C ALA A 132 -6.85 11.64 13.33
N GLU A 133 -5.76 11.15 12.73
CA GLU A 133 -4.69 12.00 12.20
C GLU A 133 -5.18 12.84 11.01
N ALA A 134 -5.91 12.24 10.07
CA ALA A 134 -6.50 12.95 8.93
C ALA A 134 -7.53 14.00 9.35
N GLU A 135 -8.34 13.71 10.37
CA GLU A 135 -9.29 14.68 10.93
C GLU A 135 -8.55 15.86 11.59
N ALA A 136 -7.50 15.58 12.38
CA ALA A 136 -6.69 16.63 13.01
C ALA A 136 -5.94 17.49 11.97
N GLU A 137 -5.44 16.90 10.88
CA GLU A 137 -4.82 17.64 9.78
C GLU A 137 -5.83 18.54 9.07
N ALA A 138 -7.03 18.02 8.76
CA ALA A 138 -8.09 18.79 8.13
C ALA A 138 -8.57 19.96 9.01
N GLU A 139 -8.68 19.76 10.34
CA GLU A 139 -8.98 20.83 11.28
C GLU A 139 -7.88 21.90 11.30
N ALA A 140 -6.62 21.50 11.37
CA ALA A 140 -5.49 22.43 11.36
C ALA A 140 -5.39 23.23 10.05
N GLU A 141 -5.63 22.60 8.90
CA GLU A 141 -5.72 23.28 7.61
C GLU A 141 -6.86 24.30 7.59
N ALA A 142 -8.05 23.92 8.05
CA ALA A 142 -9.20 24.82 8.11
C ALA A 142 -8.97 26.03 9.03
N GLU A 143 -8.32 25.82 10.19
CA GLU A 143 -7.92 26.91 11.09
C GLU A 143 -6.90 27.86 10.45
N ALA A 144 -5.90 27.31 9.76
CA ALA A 144 -4.89 28.10 9.06
C ALA A 144 -5.52 28.94 7.93
N GLU A 145 -6.42 28.36 7.14
CA GLU A 145 -7.17 29.08 6.10
C GLU A 145 -8.04 30.20 6.68
N ALA A 146 -8.75 29.92 7.78
CA ALA A 146 -9.58 30.92 8.45
C ALA A 146 -8.74 32.09 9.00
N ALA A 147 -7.58 31.79 9.59
CA ALA A 147 -6.64 32.81 10.08
C ALA A 147 -6.11 33.69 8.94
N ALA A 148 -5.69 33.08 7.83
CA ALA A 148 -5.22 33.80 6.65
C ALA A 148 -6.31 34.70 6.04
N ALA A 149 -7.55 34.21 5.99
CA ALA A 149 -8.69 34.99 5.51
C ALA A 149 -8.99 36.20 6.43
N ALA A 150 -8.93 36.02 7.74
CA ALA A 150 -9.12 37.10 8.71
C ALA A 150 -8.03 38.18 8.59
N GLU A 151 -6.76 37.79 8.44
CA GLU A 151 -5.66 38.72 8.23
C GLU A 151 -5.84 39.52 6.93
N ALA A 152 -6.22 38.86 5.83
CA ALA A 152 -6.49 39.53 4.56
C ALA A 152 -7.63 40.56 4.67
N GLN A 153 -8.70 40.23 5.39
CA GLN A 153 -9.81 41.16 5.65
C GLN A 153 -9.37 42.36 6.51
N ALA A 154 -8.57 42.12 7.56
CA ALA A 154 -8.01 43.18 8.39
C ALA A 154 -7.13 44.15 7.57
N ALA A 155 -6.25 43.61 6.73
CA ALA A 155 -5.41 44.39 5.83
C ALA A 155 -6.23 45.21 4.82
N ALA A 156 -7.28 44.63 4.23
CA ALA A 156 -8.19 45.33 3.33
C ALA A 156 -8.97 46.46 4.04
N GLY A 157 -9.42 46.23 5.28
CA GLY A 157 -10.09 47.23 6.10
C GLY A 157 -9.21 48.43 6.43
N GLN A 158 -7.93 48.20 6.77
CA GLN A 158 -6.96 49.28 7.02
C GLN A 158 -6.71 50.14 5.77
N ARG A 159 -6.58 49.52 4.58
CA ARG A 159 -6.44 50.26 3.32
C ARG A 159 -7.63 51.17 3.04
N ARG A 160 -8.85 50.71 3.32
CA ARG A 160 -10.08 51.53 3.17
C ARG A 160 -10.11 52.71 4.14
N ARG A 161 -9.66 52.54 5.39
CA ARG A 161 -9.59 53.63 6.39
C ARG A 161 -8.47 54.63 6.09
N GLY A 162 -7.32 54.17 5.58
CA GLY A 162 -6.21 55.04 5.17
C GLY A 162 -6.48 55.85 3.90
N ALA A 163 -7.45 55.43 3.07
CA ALA A 163 -7.84 56.10 1.83
C ALA A 163 -8.85 57.26 2.02
N VAL A 164 -9.14 57.69 3.26
CA VAL A 164 -9.94 58.90 3.51
C VAL A 164 -9.23 60.08 2.84
N SER A 165 -9.86 60.61 1.79
CA SER A 165 -9.30 61.69 0.99
C SER A 165 -8.95 62.87 1.89
N PRO A 166 -7.78 63.51 1.71
CA PRO A 166 -7.44 64.70 2.46
C PRO A 166 -8.55 65.75 2.26
N PRO A 167 -8.89 66.51 3.31
CA PRO A 167 -9.93 67.52 3.22
C PRO A 167 -9.58 68.46 2.07
N ARG A 168 -10.48 68.59 1.10
CA ARG A 168 -10.33 69.59 0.02
C ARG A 168 -10.34 70.96 0.70
N CYS A 169 -9.16 71.59 0.79
CA CYS A 169 -9.07 72.99 1.20
C CYS A 169 -9.94 73.80 0.25
N ALA A 170 -11.06 74.33 0.77
CA ALA A 170 -11.87 75.29 0.06
C ALA A 170 -11.02 76.56 -0.14
N ALA A 171 -10.53 76.76 -1.36
CA ALA A 171 -9.91 78.00 -1.77
C ALA A 171 -10.94 79.13 -1.63
N ARG A 172 -10.57 80.17 -0.90
CA ARG A 172 -11.29 81.44 -0.82
C ARG A 172 -10.76 82.39 -1.88
#